data_AF-A0AA86VPQ4-F1
#
_entry.id   AF-A0AA86VPQ4-F1
#
_cell.length_a   1.000
_cell.length_b   1.000
_cell.length_c   1.000
_cell.angle_alpha   90.00
_cell.angle_beta   90.00
_cell.angle_gamma   90.00
#
_symmetry.space_group_name_H-M   'P 1'
#
loop_
_entity.id
_entity.type
_entity.pdbx_description
1 polymer ?
#
loop_
_entity_poly.entity_id
_entity_poly.type
_entity_poly.pdbx_seq_one_letter_code
_entity_poly.pdbx_strand_id
1 'polypeptide(L)'
;MADPRPLLLNDSEPTQFQNARPTRIASLDVFRGLSVFLMILVDYGGSIFPIIAHAPWNGIHLADCVMPFFLFIAGISLALLYKRRPQRTQATCKALARAIKLFLLGIVLQGGYFHGITSLTFGVDIERIRWLGILQRISIGYIVAALCEIWLPPPRWKEKNLFRSYYWHWFVAVILLALYSGLLYGLYVPDWQFDVSASTSSLPPVGGSDIYTVNCSVRGDLGPACNSAGMIDRYILGLGHLYRKPVYRNLKECKMSAKGQFSDSLPSWCHAPFDPEGILSSITAAVSCILGLQYGHVLAHLQDHKERLYNWMCFSLSFLALGLILALIGIPLNKSLYTVSYMLLTSAGSGLTFIALYYLVDVHGHRRLTAVLEWMGKHSLSIFVVVSSNLAVIAIQGFYWNKPENNLINWIVTRFRPYITSSYSAGVRF
;
A
#
# COMPACT_ATOMS: atom_id res chain seq x y z
N MET A 1 7.27 1.43 73.67
CA MET A 1 7.13 0.08 74.28
C MET A 1 5.71 0.00 74.83
N ALA A 2 4.80 -0.91 74.46
CA ALA A 2 4.76 -1.91 73.38
C ALA A 2 3.29 -2.41 73.24
N ASP A 3 2.72 -2.95 72.14
CA ASP A 3 3.10 -3.04 70.72
C ASP A 3 1.81 -3.24 69.84
N PRO A 4 1.81 -3.48 68.49
CA PRO A 4 0.72 -3.01 67.61
C PRO A 4 -0.19 -4.06 66.95
N ARG A 5 -1.42 -3.62 66.57
CA ARG A 5 -2.30 -4.18 65.49
C ARG A 5 -2.89 -5.60 65.79
N PRO A 6 -3.90 -6.10 65.02
CA PRO A 6 -4.38 -5.66 63.72
C PRO A 6 -5.87 -5.25 63.60
N LEU A 7 -6.13 -4.43 62.58
CA LEU A 7 -7.45 -4.31 61.94
C LEU A 7 -7.83 -5.66 61.33
N LEU A 8 -9.05 -6.12 61.59
CA LEU A 8 -9.60 -7.33 60.98
C LEU A 8 -9.67 -7.17 59.46
N LEU A 9 -9.00 -8.08 58.74
CA LEU A 9 -9.24 -8.32 57.33
C LEU A 9 -10.62 -8.94 57.20
N ASN A 10 -11.55 -8.21 56.59
CA ASN A 10 -12.79 -8.80 56.11
C ASN A 10 -12.54 -9.29 54.68
N ASP A 11 -12.34 -10.59 54.53
CA ASP A 11 -12.15 -11.23 53.23
C ASP A 11 -13.42 -11.19 52.36
N SER A 12 -13.22 -11.39 51.06
CA SER A 12 -14.26 -11.70 50.06
C SER A 12 -15.22 -10.59 49.60
N GLU A 13 -14.69 -9.63 48.83
CA GLU A 13 -15.32 -9.33 47.54
C GLU A 13 -14.41 -9.84 46.41
N PRO A 14 -14.91 -10.69 45.48
CA PRO A 14 -14.16 -11.04 44.29
C PRO A 14 -14.09 -9.80 43.40
N THR A 15 -12.90 -9.20 43.33
CA THR A 15 -12.66 -8.02 42.49
C THR A 15 -13.05 -8.37 41.06
N GLN A 16 -14.15 -7.78 40.58
CA GLN A 16 -14.54 -7.93 39.18
C GLN A 16 -13.36 -7.46 38.34
N PHE A 17 -12.70 -8.40 37.65
CA PHE A 17 -11.87 -8.11 36.50
C PHE A 17 -12.79 -7.53 35.42
N GLN A 18 -13.08 -6.23 35.53
CA GLN A 18 -13.71 -5.48 34.47
C GLN A 18 -12.87 -5.73 33.21
N ASN A 19 -13.52 -6.27 32.19
CA ASN A 19 -12.94 -6.49 30.88
C ASN A 19 -12.69 -5.13 30.22
N ALA A 20 -11.67 -4.43 30.70
CA ALA A 20 -11.17 -3.19 30.14
C ALA A 20 -10.80 -3.46 28.68
N ARG A 21 -11.67 -3.02 27.76
CA ARG A 21 -11.46 -3.15 26.33
C ARG A 21 -10.07 -2.57 26.01
N PRO A 22 -9.21 -3.27 25.26
CA PRO A 22 -7.83 -2.84 25.05
C PRO A 22 -7.81 -1.42 24.49
N THR A 23 -7.16 -0.51 25.21
CA THR A 23 -7.18 0.93 24.93
C THR A 23 -6.57 1.17 23.55
N ARG A 24 -7.41 1.57 22.59
CA ARG A 24 -7.00 1.77 21.20
C ARG A 24 -6.17 3.04 21.08
N ILE A 25 -5.04 2.95 20.39
CA ILE A 25 -4.11 4.08 20.21
C ILE A 25 -4.66 4.97 19.08
N ALA A 26 -4.99 6.21 19.39
CA ALA A 26 -5.74 7.08 18.48
C ALA A 26 -4.88 7.49 17.28
N SER A 27 -3.60 7.82 17.46
CA SER A 27 -2.67 8.12 16.35
C SER A 27 -2.54 7.01 15.31
N LEU A 28 -2.67 5.74 15.73
CA LEU A 28 -2.60 4.58 14.84
C LEU A 28 -3.84 4.47 13.96
N ASP A 29 -5.03 4.71 14.52
CA ASP A 29 -6.26 4.79 13.71
C ASP A 29 -6.22 6.04 12.81
N VAL A 30 -5.81 7.22 13.32
CA VAL A 30 -5.66 8.45 12.52
C VAL A 30 -4.70 8.25 11.34
N PHE A 31 -3.55 7.59 11.53
CA PHE A 31 -2.61 7.32 10.43
C PHE A 31 -3.20 6.36 9.39
N ARG A 32 -3.96 5.35 9.83
CA ARG A 32 -4.68 4.45 8.89
C ARG A 32 -5.75 5.21 8.10
N GLY A 33 -6.45 6.14 8.76
CA GLY A 33 -7.43 7.01 8.12
C GLY A 33 -6.80 7.96 7.11
N LEU A 34 -5.64 8.54 7.44
CA LEU A 34 -4.85 9.35 6.51
C LEU A 34 -4.43 8.52 5.27
N SER A 35 -4.03 7.26 5.44
CA SER A 35 -3.69 6.39 4.31
C SER A 35 -4.88 6.14 3.39
N VAL A 36 -6.07 5.89 3.96
CA VAL A 36 -7.33 5.72 3.19
C VAL A 36 -7.76 7.02 2.52
N PHE A 37 -7.64 8.16 3.21
CA PHE A 37 -7.93 9.48 2.65
C PHE A 37 -7.03 9.81 1.46
N LEU A 38 -5.71 9.59 1.61
CA LEU A 38 -4.75 9.81 0.54
C LEU A 38 -4.98 8.87 -0.66
N MET A 39 -5.34 7.60 -0.41
CA MET A 39 -5.74 6.66 -1.46
C MET A 39 -6.91 7.22 -2.30
N ILE A 40 -8.00 7.62 -1.64
CA ILE A 40 -9.17 8.23 -2.31
C ILE A 40 -8.76 9.51 -3.07
N LEU A 41 -7.94 10.37 -2.45
CA LEU A 41 -7.48 11.62 -3.05
C LEU A 41 -6.70 11.40 -4.36
N VAL A 42 -5.81 10.40 -4.40
CA VAL A 42 -4.98 10.13 -5.58
C VAL A 42 -5.71 9.32 -6.64
N ASP A 43 -6.58 8.39 -6.26
CA ASP A 43 -7.39 7.60 -7.19
C ASP A 43 -8.34 8.47 -8.01
N TYR A 44 -8.99 9.47 -7.39
CA TYR A 44 -9.91 10.39 -8.08
C TYR A 44 -9.24 11.68 -8.57
N GLY A 45 -8.26 12.23 -7.83
CA GLY A 45 -7.61 13.50 -8.14
C GLY A 45 -6.34 13.40 -9.02
N GLY A 46 -5.71 12.24 -9.10
CA GLY A 46 -4.45 12.05 -9.83
C GLY A 46 -4.57 12.28 -11.35
N SER A 47 -5.76 12.12 -11.93
CA SER A 47 -6.01 12.46 -13.33
C SER A 47 -5.96 13.97 -13.62
N ILE A 48 -6.22 14.80 -12.61
CA ILE A 48 -6.29 16.26 -12.72
C ILE A 48 -4.93 16.89 -12.36
N PHE A 49 -4.25 16.37 -11.33
CA PHE A 49 -3.01 16.93 -10.81
C PHE A 49 -1.85 15.94 -10.94
N PRO A 50 -0.96 16.06 -11.96
CA PRO A 50 0.14 15.13 -12.19
C PRO A 50 1.11 14.94 -11.01
N ILE A 51 1.23 15.94 -10.13
CA ILE A 51 2.07 15.89 -8.92
C ILE A 51 1.51 14.98 -7.81
N ILE A 52 0.20 14.71 -7.82
CA ILE A 52 -0.42 13.73 -6.91
C ILE A 52 -0.70 12.39 -7.60
N ALA A 53 -0.46 12.27 -8.90
CA ALA A 53 -0.51 11.00 -9.63
C ALA A 53 0.74 10.15 -9.37
N HIS A 54 0.72 8.87 -9.72
CA HIS A 54 1.92 8.01 -9.67
C HIS A 54 3.04 8.49 -10.60
N ALA A 55 4.31 8.37 -10.16
CA ALA A 55 5.45 8.50 -11.05
C ALA A 55 5.38 7.44 -12.18
N PRO A 56 5.67 7.77 -13.46
CA PRO A 56 5.53 6.81 -14.56
C PRO A 56 6.40 5.55 -14.43
N TRP A 57 7.61 5.68 -13.89
CA TRP A 57 8.50 4.54 -13.66
C TRP A 57 9.46 4.81 -12.49
N ASN A 58 10.40 5.75 -12.69
CA ASN A 58 11.31 6.24 -11.66
C ASN A 58 10.81 7.59 -11.11
N GLY A 59 11.07 7.84 -9.83
CA GLY A 59 10.61 9.01 -9.08
C GLY A 59 9.72 8.62 -7.89
N ILE A 60 9.28 9.63 -7.14
CA ILE A 60 8.34 9.48 -6.02
C ILE A 60 7.38 10.67 -6.00
N HIS A 61 6.09 10.40 -6.19
CA HIS A 61 5.01 11.37 -6.03
C HIS A 61 4.13 11.01 -4.82
N LEU A 62 3.15 11.85 -4.49
CA LEU A 62 2.28 11.65 -3.31
C LEU A 62 1.57 10.29 -3.30
N ALA A 63 1.06 9.83 -4.45
CA ALA A 63 0.41 8.53 -4.58
C ALA A 63 1.34 7.35 -4.32
N ASP A 64 2.64 7.53 -4.49
CA ASP A 64 3.63 6.46 -4.31
C ASP A 64 3.96 6.23 -2.83
N CYS A 65 3.52 7.10 -1.92
CA CYS A 65 3.63 6.91 -0.47
C CYS A 65 2.47 6.09 0.14
N VAL A 66 1.33 6.00 -0.53
CA VAL A 66 0.07 5.43 0.02
C VAL A 66 0.21 3.96 0.42
N MET A 67 0.74 3.12 -0.48
CA MET A 67 0.91 1.68 -0.22
C MET A 67 1.94 1.40 0.89
N PRO A 68 3.14 2.03 0.89
CA PRO A 68 4.06 1.96 2.03
C PRO A 68 3.42 2.30 3.38
N PHE A 69 2.54 3.30 3.46
CA PHE A 69 1.85 3.63 4.72
C PHE A 69 0.98 2.46 5.22
N PHE A 70 0.22 1.79 4.35
CA PHE A 70 -0.58 0.62 4.73
C PHE A 70 0.28 -0.54 5.26
N LEU A 71 1.39 -0.85 4.58
CA LEU A 71 2.33 -1.89 4.99
C LEU A 71 2.98 -1.58 6.36
N PHE A 72 3.43 -0.35 6.54
CA PHE A 72 4.05 0.11 7.78
C PHE A 72 3.08 0.06 8.97
N ILE A 73 1.84 0.54 8.80
CA ILE A 73 0.80 0.50 9.83
C ILE A 73 0.36 -0.94 10.16
N ALA A 74 0.34 -1.84 9.17
CA ALA A 74 0.10 -3.26 9.41
C ALA A 74 1.18 -3.86 10.33
N GLY A 75 2.45 -3.49 10.11
CA GLY A 75 3.57 -3.78 11.00
C GLY A 75 3.37 -3.27 12.43
N ILE A 76 3.12 -1.96 12.62
CA ILE A 76 2.90 -1.37 13.96
C ILE A 76 1.76 -2.11 14.69
N SER A 77 0.68 -2.42 13.97
CA SER A 77 -0.50 -3.12 14.51
C SER A 77 -0.18 -4.54 15.00
N LEU A 78 0.79 -5.24 14.40
CA LEU A 78 1.18 -6.60 14.76
C LEU A 78 1.87 -6.69 16.12
N ALA A 79 2.79 -5.77 16.41
CA ALA A 79 3.52 -5.75 17.69
C ALA A 79 2.57 -5.51 18.87
N LEU A 80 1.53 -4.69 18.68
CA LEU A 80 0.49 -4.47 19.68
C LEU A 80 -0.43 -5.69 19.85
N LEU A 81 -0.78 -6.36 18.75
CA LEU A 81 -1.66 -7.54 18.75
C LEU A 81 -1.03 -8.73 19.48
N TYR A 82 0.25 -9.00 19.24
CA TYR A 82 0.95 -10.16 19.80
C TYR A 82 1.78 -9.85 21.06
N LYS A 83 1.69 -8.63 21.60
CA LYS A 83 2.33 -8.20 22.86
C LYS A 83 2.11 -9.18 24.01
N ARG A 84 0.88 -9.69 24.18
CA ARG A 84 0.57 -10.78 25.10
C ARG A 84 0.71 -12.09 24.33
N ARG A 85 1.88 -12.74 24.46
CA ARG A 85 2.26 -14.00 23.80
C ARG A 85 1.14 -15.05 23.91
N PRO A 86 0.35 -15.33 22.84
CA PRO A 86 -0.63 -16.39 22.85
C PRO A 86 0.07 -17.73 22.63
N GLN A 87 -0.67 -18.85 22.76
CA GLN A 87 -0.19 -20.15 22.30
C GLN A 87 0.22 -20.05 20.82
N ARG A 88 1.49 -20.32 20.50
CA ARG A 88 2.09 -20.01 19.18
C ARG A 88 1.28 -20.57 18.02
N THR A 89 0.86 -21.82 18.10
CA THR A 89 0.04 -22.49 17.07
C THR A 89 -1.29 -21.75 16.85
N GLN A 90 -2.02 -21.42 17.93
CA GLN A 90 -3.27 -20.68 17.84
C GLN A 90 -3.07 -19.25 17.28
N ALA A 91 -1.96 -18.60 17.62
CA ALA A 91 -1.59 -17.31 17.05
C ALA A 91 -1.31 -17.41 15.54
N THR A 92 -0.54 -18.40 15.10
CA THR A 92 -0.24 -18.65 13.69
C THR A 92 -1.50 -18.98 12.89
N CYS A 93 -2.39 -19.84 13.39
CA CYS A 93 -3.67 -20.13 12.72
C CYS A 93 -4.56 -18.88 12.59
N LYS A 94 -4.60 -18.02 13.62
CA LYS A 94 -5.33 -16.73 13.57
C LYS A 94 -4.70 -15.75 12.57
N ALA A 95 -3.38 -15.66 12.52
CA ALA A 95 -2.66 -14.84 11.54
C ALA A 95 -2.93 -15.31 10.10
N LEU A 96 -2.79 -16.61 9.86
CA LEU A 96 -3.00 -17.23 8.55
C LEU A 96 -4.46 -17.09 8.08
N ALA A 97 -5.44 -17.34 8.94
CA ALA A 97 -6.85 -17.15 8.61
C ALA A 97 -7.19 -15.69 8.28
N ARG A 98 -6.53 -14.70 8.91
CA ARG A 98 -6.68 -13.29 8.56
C ARG A 98 -6.02 -12.95 7.22
N ALA A 99 -4.82 -13.48 6.97
CA ALA A 99 -4.10 -13.32 5.70
C ALA A 99 -4.91 -13.90 4.52
N ILE A 100 -5.40 -15.14 4.64
CA ILE A 100 -6.25 -15.79 3.63
C ILE A 100 -7.51 -14.96 3.34
N LYS A 101 -8.23 -14.51 4.38
CA LYS A 101 -9.42 -13.64 4.20
C LYS A 101 -9.09 -12.33 3.47
N LEU A 102 -7.96 -11.70 3.77
CA LEU A 102 -7.54 -10.46 3.11
C LEU A 102 -7.12 -10.70 1.65
N PHE A 103 -6.45 -11.83 1.39
CA PHE A 103 -6.00 -12.23 0.05
C PHE A 103 -7.18 -12.57 -0.87
N LEU A 104 -8.15 -13.36 -0.38
CA LEU A 104 -9.38 -13.69 -1.11
C LEU A 104 -10.23 -12.44 -1.38
N LEU A 105 -10.36 -11.54 -0.40
CA LEU A 105 -11.00 -10.24 -0.61
C LEU A 105 -10.26 -9.39 -1.66
N GLY A 106 -8.93 -9.48 -1.70
CA GLY A 106 -8.09 -8.90 -2.75
C GLY A 106 -8.44 -9.41 -4.15
N ILE A 107 -8.57 -10.72 -4.32
CA ILE A 107 -8.97 -11.33 -5.61
C ILE A 107 -10.37 -10.85 -6.02
N VAL A 108 -11.34 -10.83 -5.11
CA VAL A 108 -12.71 -10.37 -5.41
C VAL A 108 -12.74 -8.90 -5.83
N LEU A 109 -11.99 -8.02 -5.19
CA LEU A 109 -12.00 -6.57 -5.49
C LEU A 109 -11.10 -6.17 -6.65
N GLN A 110 -9.94 -6.82 -6.80
CA GLN A 110 -8.84 -6.37 -7.69
C GLN A 110 -8.54 -7.35 -8.83
N GLY A 111 -9.06 -8.58 -8.76
CA GLY A 111 -8.89 -9.61 -9.78
C GLY A 111 -9.64 -9.35 -11.09
N GLY A 112 -10.46 -8.30 -11.17
CA GLY A 112 -11.24 -7.98 -12.37
C GLY A 112 -12.70 -8.44 -12.32
N TYR A 113 -13.25 -8.70 -11.14
CA TYR A 113 -14.67 -9.07 -10.97
C TYR A 113 -15.63 -7.94 -11.42
N PHE A 114 -15.17 -6.67 -11.36
CA PHE A 114 -15.95 -5.47 -11.69
C PHE A 114 -15.42 -4.78 -12.96
N HIS A 115 -15.50 -5.45 -14.11
CA HIS A 115 -15.23 -4.80 -15.39
C HIS A 115 -16.46 -4.02 -15.90
N GLY A 116 -16.24 -2.79 -16.34
CA GLY A 116 -17.14 -2.06 -17.25
C GLY A 116 -18.54 -1.73 -16.73
N ILE A 117 -18.70 -0.58 -16.07
CA ILE A 117 -20.02 0.08 -15.87
C ILE A 117 -20.80 0.28 -17.18
N THR A 118 -20.13 0.19 -18.34
CA THR A 118 -20.68 0.38 -19.68
C THR A 118 -21.12 -0.91 -20.38
N SER A 119 -20.75 -2.11 -19.92
CA SER A 119 -20.94 -3.36 -20.69
C SER A 119 -21.93 -4.36 -20.09
N LEU A 120 -22.41 -4.17 -18.85
CA LEU A 120 -23.40 -5.03 -18.16
C LEU A 120 -23.07 -6.54 -18.10
N THR A 121 -21.85 -6.91 -18.48
CA THR A 121 -21.31 -8.27 -18.56
C THR A 121 -20.76 -8.66 -17.19
N PHE A 122 -21.66 -9.09 -16.30
CA PHE A 122 -21.26 -9.65 -15.01
C PHE A 122 -20.61 -11.03 -15.20
N GLY A 123 -19.31 -11.12 -14.93
CA GLY A 123 -18.56 -12.38 -15.02
C GLY A 123 -17.08 -12.18 -14.72
N VAL A 124 -16.39 -13.29 -14.41
CA VAL A 124 -14.93 -13.33 -14.26
C VAL A 124 -14.38 -14.14 -15.43
N ASP A 125 -13.57 -13.50 -16.27
CA ASP A 125 -12.69 -14.22 -17.17
C ASP A 125 -11.54 -14.82 -16.32
N ILE A 126 -11.60 -16.14 -16.12
CA ILE A 126 -10.65 -16.87 -15.26
C ILE A 126 -9.24 -16.81 -15.88
N GLU A 127 -9.10 -16.75 -17.20
CA GLU A 127 -7.81 -16.66 -17.91
C GLU A 127 -7.20 -15.25 -17.84
N ARG A 128 -7.99 -14.26 -17.41
CA ARG A 128 -7.58 -12.85 -17.31
C ARG A 128 -7.68 -12.29 -15.89
N ILE A 129 -7.92 -13.15 -14.89
CA ILE A 129 -8.03 -12.73 -13.48
C ILE A 129 -6.68 -12.21 -12.96
N ARG A 130 -6.65 -11.04 -12.34
CA ARG A 130 -5.41 -10.48 -11.78
C ARG A 130 -5.13 -11.07 -10.39
N TRP A 131 -4.13 -11.96 -10.32
CA TRP A 131 -3.82 -12.67 -9.07
C TRP A 131 -3.23 -11.79 -7.97
N LEU A 132 -2.32 -10.86 -8.31
CA LEU A 132 -1.65 -9.98 -7.35
C LEU A 132 -2.20 -8.55 -7.38
N GLY A 133 -2.07 -7.88 -6.24
CA GLY A 133 -2.72 -6.60 -5.97
C GLY A 133 -2.38 -6.08 -4.59
N ILE A 134 -2.88 -4.89 -4.27
CA ILE A 134 -2.58 -4.14 -3.05
C ILE A 134 -2.96 -4.97 -1.81
N LEU A 135 -4.14 -5.60 -1.78
CA LEU A 135 -4.59 -6.40 -0.63
C LEU A 135 -3.80 -7.70 -0.49
N GLN A 136 -3.48 -8.36 -1.60
CA GLN A 136 -2.63 -9.56 -1.64
C GLN A 136 -1.24 -9.26 -1.10
N ARG A 137 -0.63 -8.14 -1.50
CA ARG A 137 0.69 -7.71 -1.05
C ARG A 137 0.70 -7.28 0.43
N ILE A 138 -0.34 -6.59 0.91
CA ILE A 138 -0.54 -6.36 2.36
C ILE A 138 -0.68 -7.70 3.10
N SER A 139 -1.39 -8.68 2.54
CA SER A 139 -1.53 -10.02 3.14
C SER A 139 -0.20 -10.76 3.26
N ILE A 140 0.61 -10.77 2.19
CA ILE A 140 1.96 -11.37 2.17
C ILE A 140 2.87 -10.69 3.20
N GLY A 141 2.93 -9.36 3.22
CA GLY A 141 3.74 -8.63 4.19
C GLY A 141 3.27 -8.83 5.64
N TYR A 142 1.95 -8.87 5.85
CA TYR A 142 1.34 -9.15 7.15
C TYR A 142 1.71 -10.55 7.67
N ILE A 143 1.60 -11.61 6.86
CA ILE A 143 1.88 -12.97 7.34
C ILE A 143 3.37 -13.18 7.62
N VAL A 144 4.27 -12.63 6.81
CA VAL A 144 5.72 -12.69 7.06
C VAL A 144 6.08 -11.97 8.36
N ALA A 145 5.62 -10.74 8.57
CA ALA A 145 5.88 -9.99 9.80
C ALA A 145 5.22 -10.65 11.03
N ALA A 146 4.02 -11.25 10.88
CA ALA A 146 3.36 -11.99 11.95
C ALA A 146 4.12 -13.26 12.35
N LEU A 147 4.64 -14.02 11.38
CA LEU A 147 5.45 -15.21 11.64
C LEU A 147 6.77 -14.83 12.32
N CYS A 148 7.43 -13.74 11.89
CA CYS A 148 8.60 -13.19 12.59
C CYS A 148 8.28 -12.89 14.06
N GLU A 149 7.20 -12.16 14.34
CA GLU A 149 6.82 -11.81 15.71
C GLU A 149 6.50 -13.04 16.58
N ILE A 150 5.79 -14.03 16.05
CA ILE A 150 5.35 -15.22 16.80
C ILE A 150 6.52 -16.18 17.09
N TRP A 151 7.39 -16.41 16.10
CA TRP A 151 8.42 -17.46 16.15
C TRP A 151 9.81 -16.96 16.57
N LEU A 152 10.11 -15.68 16.39
CA LEU A 152 11.38 -15.05 16.76
C LEU A 152 11.18 -14.04 17.90
N PRO A 153 10.77 -14.48 19.12
CA PRO A 153 10.58 -13.58 20.25
C PRO A 153 11.93 -12.98 20.70
N PRO A 154 11.91 -11.78 21.30
CA PRO A 154 13.09 -11.19 21.89
C PRO A 154 13.63 -12.05 23.05
N PRO A 155 14.93 -11.95 23.38
CA PRO A 155 15.48 -12.56 24.59
C PRO A 155 14.68 -12.15 25.84
N ARG A 156 14.47 -13.10 26.77
CA ARG A 156 13.75 -12.82 28.04
C ARG A 156 14.47 -11.84 28.97
N TRP A 157 15.72 -11.50 28.67
CA TRP A 157 16.57 -10.63 29.47
C TRP A 157 16.21 -9.17 29.19
N LYS A 158 16.10 -8.35 30.24
CA LYS A 158 15.79 -6.91 30.14
C LYS A 158 16.99 -6.10 29.60
N GLU A 159 17.44 -6.39 28.39
CA GLU A 159 18.31 -5.46 27.67
C GLU A 159 17.54 -4.16 27.38
N LYS A 160 18.12 -3.01 27.74
CA LYS A 160 17.50 -1.69 27.50
C LYS A 160 17.47 -1.32 26.01
N ASN A 161 18.38 -1.88 25.21
CA ASN A 161 18.53 -1.56 23.79
C ASN A 161 17.59 -2.41 22.93
N LEU A 162 16.42 -1.86 22.59
CA LEU A 162 15.42 -2.52 21.74
C LEU A 162 16.01 -3.09 20.44
N PHE A 163 16.96 -2.39 19.81
CA PHE A 163 17.61 -2.83 18.57
C PHE A 163 18.29 -4.21 18.70
N ARG A 164 19.00 -4.44 19.82
CA ARG A 164 19.68 -5.72 20.10
C ARG A 164 18.68 -6.82 20.49
N SER A 165 17.60 -6.43 21.19
CA SER A 165 16.50 -7.32 21.58
C SER A 165 15.78 -7.96 20.37
N TYR A 166 15.69 -7.26 19.24
CA TYR A 166 14.99 -7.72 18.02
C TYR A 166 15.93 -8.09 16.85
N TYR A 167 17.19 -8.44 17.13
CA TYR A 167 18.18 -8.79 16.09
C TYR A 167 17.69 -9.82 15.05
N TRP A 168 16.92 -10.84 15.48
CA TRP A 168 16.37 -11.85 14.57
C TRP A 168 15.40 -11.28 13.51
N HIS A 169 14.66 -10.22 13.82
CA HIS A 169 13.80 -9.56 12.83
C HIS A 169 14.62 -8.78 11.80
N TRP A 170 15.70 -8.13 12.24
CA TRP A 170 16.66 -7.47 11.36
C TRP A 170 17.39 -8.48 10.46
N PHE A 171 17.77 -9.63 11.00
CA PHE A 171 18.39 -10.72 10.24
C PHE A 171 17.47 -11.24 9.13
N VAL A 172 16.19 -11.50 9.43
CA VAL A 172 15.20 -11.88 8.40
C VAL A 172 15.01 -10.77 7.36
N ALA A 173 14.91 -9.51 7.78
CA ALA A 173 14.81 -8.38 6.85
C ALA A 173 16.03 -8.31 5.89
N VAL A 174 17.25 -8.49 6.39
CA VAL A 174 18.47 -8.52 5.58
C VAL A 174 18.48 -9.70 4.61
N ILE A 175 18.06 -10.90 5.04
CA ILE A 175 17.94 -12.07 4.14
C ILE A 175 16.93 -11.80 3.02
N LEU A 176 15.77 -11.24 3.33
CA LEU A 176 14.74 -10.91 2.34
C LEU A 176 15.25 -9.84 1.34
N LEU A 177 15.99 -8.83 1.80
CA LEU A 177 16.62 -7.83 0.93
C LEU A 177 17.74 -8.42 0.07
N ALA A 178 18.55 -9.33 0.60
CA ALA A 178 19.59 -10.03 -0.15
C ALA A 178 18.98 -10.94 -1.23
N LEU A 179 17.93 -11.69 -0.90
CA LEU A 179 17.16 -12.49 -1.85
C LEU A 179 16.53 -11.63 -2.95
N TYR A 180 15.86 -10.53 -2.57
CA TYR A 180 15.28 -9.58 -3.51
C TYR A 180 16.35 -9.03 -4.47
N SER A 181 17.49 -8.58 -3.94
CA SER A 181 18.57 -7.98 -4.73
C SER A 181 19.24 -9.03 -5.64
N GLY A 182 19.46 -10.24 -5.15
CA GLY A 182 20.01 -11.35 -5.91
C GLY A 182 19.11 -11.77 -7.08
N LEU A 183 17.79 -11.81 -6.87
CA LEU A 183 16.83 -12.07 -7.95
C LEU A 183 16.72 -10.89 -8.93
N LEU A 184 16.66 -9.66 -8.42
CA LEU A 184 16.51 -8.46 -9.25
C LEU A 184 17.71 -8.27 -10.19
N TYR A 185 18.92 -8.32 -9.65
CA TYR A 185 20.14 -8.02 -10.42
C TYR A 185 20.80 -9.26 -11.04
N GLY A 186 20.63 -10.44 -10.44
CA GLY A 186 21.35 -11.66 -10.85
C GLY A 186 20.70 -12.45 -11.99
N LEU A 187 19.37 -12.37 -12.17
CA LEU A 187 18.66 -13.15 -13.20
C LEU A 187 18.90 -12.59 -14.61
N TYR A 188 18.99 -13.49 -15.57
CA TYR A 188 19.03 -13.19 -17.00
C TYR A 188 17.62 -13.14 -17.56
N VAL A 189 17.30 -12.06 -18.28
CA VAL A 189 16.00 -11.84 -18.90
C VAL A 189 16.14 -12.08 -20.40
N PRO A 190 15.60 -13.19 -20.93
CA PRO A 190 15.58 -13.45 -22.35
C PRO A 190 14.59 -12.54 -23.07
N ASP A 191 14.72 -12.50 -24.39
CA ASP A 191 13.77 -11.84 -25.29
C ASP A 191 12.40 -12.51 -25.17
N TRP A 192 11.34 -11.74 -25.41
CA TRP A 192 9.96 -12.21 -25.19
C TRP A 192 8.94 -11.55 -26.10
N GLN A 193 7.77 -12.19 -26.22
CA GLN A 193 6.69 -11.77 -27.10
C GLN A 193 5.37 -11.67 -26.35
N PHE A 194 4.47 -10.81 -26.82
CA PHE A 194 3.10 -10.70 -26.31
C PHE A 194 2.14 -10.17 -27.38
N ASP A 195 0.87 -10.58 -27.27
CA ASP A 195 -0.17 -10.24 -28.24
C ASP A 195 -1.10 -9.14 -27.70
N VAL A 196 -1.38 -8.13 -28.52
CA VAL A 196 -2.38 -7.10 -28.17
C VAL A 196 -3.71 -7.44 -28.83
N SER A 197 -4.49 -8.35 -28.22
CA SER A 197 -5.86 -8.62 -28.66
C SER A 197 -6.71 -7.35 -28.51
N ALA A 198 -7.14 -6.76 -29.64
CA ALA A 198 -7.86 -5.49 -29.72
C ALA A 198 -9.10 -5.46 -28.80
N SER A 199 -8.92 -4.84 -27.64
CA SER A 199 -9.96 -4.69 -26.59
C SER A 199 -9.95 -3.28 -25.98
N THR A 200 -9.23 -2.35 -26.64
CA THR A 200 -9.09 -0.93 -26.29
C THR A 200 -9.69 0.02 -27.34
N SER A 201 -10.23 -0.51 -28.45
CA SER A 201 -10.95 0.23 -29.48
C SER A 201 -12.46 -0.04 -29.39
N SER A 202 -13.28 1.00 -29.50
CA SER A 202 -14.76 0.92 -29.54
C SER A 202 -15.28 0.52 -30.93
N LEU A 203 -14.56 -0.36 -31.63
CA LEU A 203 -14.82 -0.80 -33.00
C LEU A 203 -14.60 -2.32 -33.07
N PRO A 204 -15.41 -3.06 -33.88
CA PRO A 204 -15.31 -4.50 -33.96
C PRO A 204 -13.98 -4.95 -34.59
N PRO A 205 -13.50 -6.18 -34.29
CA PRO A 205 -12.20 -6.64 -34.72
C PRO A 205 -12.18 -6.94 -36.23
N VAL A 206 -11.44 -6.13 -36.98
CA VAL A 206 -11.03 -6.47 -38.35
C VAL A 206 -9.59 -6.96 -38.29
N GLY A 207 -9.43 -8.29 -38.28
CA GLY A 207 -8.22 -9.05 -38.64
C GLY A 207 -6.86 -8.60 -38.09
N GLY A 208 -6.36 -9.31 -37.07
CA GLY A 208 -4.94 -9.27 -36.68
C GLY A 208 -4.74 -9.21 -35.17
N SER A 209 -4.02 -10.19 -34.62
CA SER A 209 -3.36 -10.06 -33.32
C SER A 209 -1.92 -9.60 -33.58
N ASP A 210 -1.65 -8.31 -33.37
CA ASP A 210 -0.29 -7.79 -33.50
C ASP A 210 0.61 -8.39 -32.40
N ILE A 211 1.58 -9.19 -32.82
CA ILE A 211 2.56 -9.86 -31.96
C ILE A 211 3.76 -8.91 -31.80
N TYR A 212 3.93 -8.37 -30.59
CA TYR A 212 5.06 -7.49 -30.28
C TYR A 212 6.21 -8.30 -29.70
N THR A 213 7.40 -8.15 -30.29
CA THR A 213 8.65 -8.71 -29.75
C THR A 213 9.41 -7.65 -28.95
N VAL A 214 9.94 -8.04 -27.80
CA VAL A 214 10.73 -7.21 -26.89
C VAL A 214 12.10 -7.87 -26.72
N ASN A 215 13.11 -7.26 -27.32
CA ASN A 215 14.49 -7.72 -27.24
C ASN A 215 15.11 -7.19 -25.94
N CYS A 216 15.62 -8.09 -25.12
CA CYS A 216 16.18 -7.82 -23.80
C CYS A 216 17.60 -8.37 -23.70
N SER A 217 17.76 -9.69 -23.61
CA SER A 217 19.04 -10.39 -23.53
C SER A 217 20.04 -9.81 -22.50
N VAL A 218 19.55 -9.34 -21.35
CA VAL A 218 20.33 -8.61 -20.32
C VAL A 218 20.19 -9.20 -18.91
N ARG A 219 21.08 -8.78 -18.00
CA ARG A 219 20.96 -8.98 -16.54
C ARG A 219 20.89 -7.63 -15.84
N GLY A 220 20.12 -7.56 -14.76
CA GLY A 220 20.07 -6.39 -13.86
C GLY A 220 19.53 -5.09 -14.47
N ASP A 221 18.84 -5.16 -15.62
CA ASP A 221 18.08 -4.01 -16.11
C ASP A 221 16.94 -3.66 -15.15
N LEU A 222 16.74 -2.35 -14.97
CA LEU A 222 15.66 -1.77 -14.16
C LEU A 222 14.66 -0.99 -15.02
N GLY A 223 14.76 -1.06 -16.35
CA GLY A 223 13.81 -0.53 -17.30
C GLY A 223 12.46 -1.27 -17.28
N PRO A 224 11.39 -0.67 -17.85
CA PRO A 224 10.04 -1.25 -17.83
C PRO A 224 9.92 -2.59 -18.59
N ALA A 225 10.76 -2.80 -19.60
CA ALA A 225 10.64 -3.90 -20.55
C ALA A 225 11.41 -5.18 -20.14
N CYS A 226 12.61 -5.00 -19.59
CA CYS A 226 13.63 -6.05 -19.50
C CYS A 226 14.10 -6.33 -18.06
N ASN A 227 13.38 -5.82 -17.07
CA ASN A 227 13.60 -6.16 -15.67
C ASN A 227 13.17 -7.59 -15.33
N SER A 228 13.89 -8.19 -14.39
CA SER A 228 13.67 -9.55 -13.91
C SER A 228 12.41 -9.72 -13.06
N ALA A 229 11.90 -8.66 -12.42
CA ALA A 229 10.64 -8.70 -11.66
C ALA A 229 9.47 -9.09 -12.60
N GLY A 230 9.32 -8.33 -13.69
CA GLY A 230 8.33 -8.61 -14.73
C GLY A 230 8.58 -9.93 -15.47
N MET A 231 9.83 -10.42 -15.53
CA MET A 231 10.10 -11.78 -16.04
C MET A 231 9.56 -12.87 -15.10
N ILE A 232 9.81 -12.76 -13.80
CA ILE A 232 9.30 -13.69 -12.78
C ILE A 232 7.76 -13.71 -12.82
N ASP A 233 7.13 -12.53 -12.86
CA ASP A 233 5.67 -12.43 -12.89
C ASP A 233 5.10 -13.00 -14.21
N ARG A 234 5.74 -12.76 -15.36
CA ARG A 234 5.36 -13.38 -16.64
C ARG A 234 5.44 -14.91 -16.62
N TYR A 235 6.47 -15.47 -15.98
CA TYR A 235 6.70 -16.92 -15.94
C TYR A 235 5.81 -17.64 -14.91
N ILE A 236 5.58 -17.04 -13.73
CA ILE A 236 4.84 -17.69 -12.65
C ILE A 236 3.34 -17.37 -12.71
N LEU A 237 2.95 -16.13 -13.02
CA LEU A 237 1.54 -15.73 -13.08
C LEU A 237 0.95 -15.90 -14.48
N GLY A 238 1.78 -15.82 -15.54
CA GLY A 238 1.33 -15.84 -16.93
C GLY A 238 0.87 -14.48 -17.45
N LEU A 239 1.14 -14.20 -18.74
CA LEU A 239 0.84 -12.91 -19.40
C LEU A 239 -0.62 -12.46 -19.28
N GLY A 240 -1.58 -13.40 -19.32
CA GLY A 240 -3.03 -13.11 -19.24
C GLY A 240 -3.45 -12.43 -17.94
N HIS A 241 -2.75 -12.76 -16.84
CA HIS A 241 -3.06 -12.36 -15.47
C HIS A 241 -2.34 -11.08 -15.00
N LEU A 242 -1.46 -10.51 -15.84
CA LEU A 242 -0.73 -9.29 -15.53
C LEU A 242 -1.57 -8.03 -15.75
N TYR A 243 -1.25 -6.97 -15.02
CA TYR A 243 -2.00 -5.72 -15.11
C TYR A 243 -1.80 -5.02 -16.46
N ARG A 244 -2.90 -4.81 -17.20
CA ARG A 244 -2.93 -4.38 -18.61
C ARG A 244 -2.82 -2.87 -18.84
N LYS A 245 -2.79 -2.05 -17.77
CA LYS A 245 -2.70 -0.58 -17.86
C LYS A 245 -1.54 -0.04 -16.99
N PRO A 246 -0.30 -0.52 -17.16
CA PRO A 246 0.81 -0.15 -16.30
C PRO A 246 1.14 1.35 -16.41
N VAL A 247 1.65 1.92 -15.31
CA VAL A 247 1.85 3.37 -15.18
C VAL A 247 2.88 3.92 -16.19
N TYR A 248 3.83 3.10 -16.63
CA TYR A 248 4.85 3.49 -17.61
C TYR A 248 4.29 3.85 -18.99
N ARG A 249 3.02 3.51 -19.29
CA ARG A 249 2.32 4.07 -20.46
C ARG A 249 2.26 5.60 -20.46
N ASN A 250 2.45 6.22 -19.28
CA ASN A 250 2.52 7.66 -19.11
C ASN A 250 3.91 8.27 -19.34
N LEU A 251 4.93 7.46 -19.66
CA LEU A 251 6.24 7.91 -20.11
C LEU A 251 6.13 8.74 -21.41
N LYS A 252 7.09 9.64 -21.64
CA LYS A 252 7.06 10.54 -22.81
C LYS A 252 7.19 9.76 -24.11
N GLU A 253 8.02 8.73 -24.07
CA GLU A 253 8.33 7.73 -25.07
C GLU A 253 7.06 6.98 -25.54
N CYS A 254 6.12 6.71 -24.64
CA CYS A 254 4.85 6.04 -24.96
C CYS A 254 3.69 7.02 -25.26
N LYS A 255 3.85 8.31 -24.96
CA LYS A 255 2.79 9.34 -25.10
C LYS A 255 2.72 10.03 -26.47
N MET A 256 3.60 9.71 -27.41
CA MET A 256 3.70 10.42 -28.70
C MET A 256 2.57 10.11 -29.72
N SER A 257 1.43 9.56 -29.30
CA SER A 257 0.24 9.40 -30.13
C SER A 257 -0.89 10.36 -29.72
N ALA A 258 -0.74 11.63 -30.13
CA ALA A 258 -1.80 12.64 -30.05
C ALA A 258 -1.95 13.46 -31.36
N LYS A 259 -1.14 13.16 -32.39
CA LYS A 259 -1.13 13.83 -33.70
C LYS A 259 -1.11 12.84 -34.87
N GLY A 260 -2.05 11.89 -34.91
CA GLY A 260 -2.54 11.25 -36.13
C GLY A 260 -1.56 10.48 -37.04
N GLN A 261 -0.27 10.39 -36.71
CA GLN A 261 0.72 9.63 -37.46
C GLN A 261 1.16 8.43 -36.62
N PHE A 262 0.81 7.23 -37.10
CA PHE A 262 1.53 6.03 -36.72
C PHE A 262 2.97 6.18 -37.21
N SER A 263 3.90 6.32 -36.27
CA SER A 263 5.32 6.24 -36.54
C SER A 263 5.82 4.90 -36.04
N ASP A 264 6.61 4.20 -36.85
CA ASP A 264 7.27 2.92 -36.53
C ASP A 264 8.35 3.05 -35.43
N SER A 265 8.30 4.12 -34.63
CA SER A 265 9.26 4.51 -33.60
C SER A 265 8.74 4.34 -32.16
N LEU A 266 7.50 3.88 -31.96
CA LEU A 266 6.99 3.60 -30.62
C LEU A 266 7.65 2.32 -30.06
N PRO A 267 8.24 2.32 -28.85
CA PRO A 267 8.83 1.11 -28.28
C PRO A 267 7.78 0.00 -28.10
N SER A 268 8.08 -1.20 -28.59
CA SER A 268 7.15 -2.34 -28.59
C SER A 268 6.59 -2.66 -27.20
N TRP A 269 7.39 -2.48 -26.15
CA TRP A 269 7.00 -2.70 -24.75
C TRP A 269 6.00 -1.68 -24.18
N CYS A 270 5.72 -0.55 -24.84
CA CYS A 270 4.75 0.45 -24.32
C CYS A 270 3.35 -0.14 -24.09
N HIS A 271 2.94 -1.12 -24.90
CA HIS A 271 1.65 -1.79 -24.74
C HIS A 271 1.69 -3.02 -23.83
N ALA A 272 2.88 -3.50 -23.44
CA ALA A 272 3.04 -4.71 -22.65
C ALA A 272 2.31 -4.65 -21.29
N PRO A 273 1.82 -5.78 -20.75
CA PRO A 273 1.25 -5.85 -19.42
C PRO A 273 2.37 -6.02 -18.36
N PHE A 274 2.19 -5.40 -17.19
CA PHE A 274 3.17 -5.44 -16.10
C PHE A 274 2.48 -5.20 -14.75
N ASP A 275 2.79 -6.01 -13.74
CA ASP A 275 2.19 -5.88 -12.40
C ASP A 275 3.15 -5.22 -11.38
N PRO A 276 2.87 -3.99 -10.91
CA PRO A 276 3.69 -3.33 -9.88
C PRO A 276 3.55 -3.94 -8.47
N GLU A 277 2.54 -4.76 -8.24
CA GLU A 277 2.28 -5.46 -6.98
C GLU A 277 2.74 -6.93 -7.03
N GLY A 278 3.64 -7.25 -7.98
CA GLY A 278 4.15 -8.58 -8.31
C GLY A 278 4.86 -9.38 -7.20
N ILE A 279 5.34 -10.57 -7.57
CA ILE A 279 5.91 -11.56 -6.65
C ILE A 279 7.21 -11.02 -6.02
N LEU A 280 8.16 -10.59 -6.87
CA LEU A 280 9.46 -10.11 -6.39
C LEU A 280 9.30 -8.85 -5.52
N SER A 281 8.44 -7.92 -5.94
CA SER A 281 8.17 -6.68 -5.22
C SER A 281 7.30 -6.88 -3.97
N SER A 282 6.76 -8.09 -3.73
CA SER A 282 6.11 -8.46 -2.46
C SER A 282 7.14 -8.80 -1.36
N ILE A 283 8.39 -9.12 -1.71
CA ILE A 283 9.47 -9.38 -0.74
C ILE A 283 9.85 -8.09 0.02
N THR A 284 10.07 -6.99 -0.69
CA THR A 284 10.34 -5.67 -0.07
C THR A 284 9.12 -5.12 0.68
N ALA A 285 7.90 -5.44 0.23
CA ALA A 285 6.69 -5.12 0.99
C ALA A 285 6.62 -5.81 2.36
N ALA A 286 7.08 -7.07 2.44
CA ALA A 286 7.22 -7.77 3.72
C ALA A 286 8.29 -7.13 4.62
N VAL A 287 9.39 -6.65 4.05
CA VAL A 287 10.40 -5.89 4.79
C VAL A 287 9.83 -4.58 5.33
N SER A 288 9.05 -3.80 4.56
CA SER A 288 8.35 -2.61 5.08
C SER A 288 7.37 -2.92 6.22
N CYS A 289 6.71 -4.09 6.21
CA CYS A 289 5.91 -4.56 7.36
C CYS A 289 6.78 -4.87 8.58
N ILE A 290 7.97 -5.47 8.41
CA ILE A 290 8.94 -5.70 9.49
C ILE A 290 9.48 -4.36 10.04
N LEU A 291 9.75 -3.36 9.19
CA LEU A 291 10.17 -2.03 9.66
C LEU A 291 9.08 -1.35 10.51
N GLY A 292 7.81 -1.46 10.09
CA GLY A 292 6.67 -1.00 10.90
C GLY A 292 6.51 -1.76 12.22
N LEU A 293 6.81 -3.07 12.24
CA LEU A 293 6.79 -3.89 13.46
C LEU A 293 7.70 -3.31 14.56
N GLN A 294 8.90 -2.86 14.18
CA GLN A 294 9.88 -2.24 15.11
C GLN A 294 9.33 -0.97 15.76
N TYR A 295 8.60 -0.15 15.00
CA TYR A 295 7.92 1.04 15.56
C TYR A 295 6.84 0.64 16.56
N GLY A 296 6.12 -0.44 16.28
CA GLY A 296 5.17 -1.05 17.20
C GLY A 296 5.81 -1.65 18.46
N HIS A 297 7.05 -2.17 18.38
CA HIS A 297 7.78 -2.63 19.56
C HIS A 297 8.17 -1.48 20.48
N VAL A 298 8.70 -0.39 19.93
CA VAL A 298 8.97 0.85 20.68
C VAL A 298 7.69 1.35 21.39
N LEU A 299 6.56 1.37 20.68
CA LEU A 299 5.24 1.74 21.22
C LEU A 299 4.76 0.81 22.34
N ALA A 300 5.04 -0.50 22.21
CA ALA A 300 4.60 -1.52 23.14
C ALA A 300 5.46 -1.57 24.43
N HIS A 301 6.76 -1.31 24.35
CA HIS A 301 7.71 -1.53 25.45
C HIS A 301 8.05 -0.25 26.22
N LEU A 302 8.29 0.87 25.53
CA LEU A 302 8.59 2.14 26.19
C LEU A 302 7.27 2.77 26.65
N GLN A 303 7.24 3.31 27.87
CA GLN A 303 6.09 4.06 28.38
C GLN A 303 6.21 5.56 28.16
N ASP A 304 7.41 6.11 28.30
CA ASP A 304 7.65 7.54 28.12
C ASP A 304 7.52 8.01 26.66
N HIS A 305 6.98 9.21 26.48
CA HIS A 305 6.73 9.80 25.17
C HIS A 305 8.01 10.31 24.50
N LYS A 306 8.97 10.86 25.25
CA LYS A 306 10.24 11.38 24.69
C LYS A 306 11.12 10.23 24.19
N GLU A 307 11.23 9.17 24.98
CA GLU A 307 11.95 7.94 24.61
C GLU A 307 11.39 7.29 23.34
N ARG A 308 10.06 7.21 23.20
CA ARG A 308 9.40 6.74 21.96
C ARG A 308 9.78 7.60 20.76
N LEU A 309 9.63 8.92 20.88
CA LEU A 309 9.92 9.89 19.82
C LEU A 309 11.40 9.83 19.40
N TYR A 310 12.32 9.75 20.36
CA TYR A 310 13.76 9.64 20.08
C TYR A 310 14.09 8.38 19.27
N ASN A 311 13.65 7.20 19.72
CA ASN A 311 13.91 5.94 19.03
C ASN A 311 13.33 5.92 17.60
N TRP A 312 12.10 6.42 17.41
CA TRP A 312 11.49 6.52 16.09
C TRP A 312 12.20 7.55 15.19
N MET A 313 12.62 8.70 15.72
CA MET A 313 13.39 9.70 14.96
C MET A 313 14.73 9.13 14.50
N CYS A 314 15.44 8.41 15.37
CA CYS A 314 16.68 7.71 14.98
C CYS A 314 16.43 6.73 13.83
N PHE A 315 15.43 5.84 13.93
CA PHE A 315 15.10 4.91 12.85
C PHE A 315 14.69 5.63 11.55
N SER A 316 13.84 6.66 11.63
CA SER A 316 13.41 7.47 10.47
C SER A 316 14.60 8.10 9.76
N LEU A 317 15.50 8.75 10.50
CA LEU A 317 16.66 9.43 9.94
C LEU A 317 17.70 8.44 9.38
N SER A 318 17.90 7.28 10.02
CA SER A 318 18.77 6.22 9.48
C SER A 318 18.26 5.65 8.15
N PHE A 319 16.96 5.37 8.02
CA PHE A 319 16.40 4.90 6.75
C PHE A 319 16.36 5.98 5.68
N LEU A 320 16.13 7.25 6.06
CA LEU A 320 16.21 8.40 5.15
C LEU A 320 17.63 8.53 4.59
N ALA A 321 18.65 8.55 5.45
CA ALA A 321 20.05 8.66 5.05
C ALA A 321 20.47 7.48 4.16
N LEU A 322 20.18 6.24 4.56
CA LEU A 322 20.53 5.05 3.78
C LEU A 322 19.79 4.99 2.43
N GLY A 323 18.49 5.33 2.40
CA GLY A 323 17.70 5.39 1.17
C GLY A 323 18.21 6.43 0.18
N LEU A 324 18.60 7.61 0.68
CA LEU A 324 19.22 8.66 -0.13
C LEU A 324 20.61 8.26 -0.64
N ILE A 325 21.45 7.64 0.20
CA ILE A 325 22.76 7.12 -0.21
C ILE A 325 22.62 6.09 -1.33
N LEU A 326 21.69 5.13 -1.21
CA LEU A 326 21.44 4.14 -2.27
C LEU A 326 20.89 4.78 -3.57
N ALA A 327 20.06 5.83 -3.45
CA ALA A 327 19.60 6.59 -4.61
C ALA A 327 20.75 7.33 -5.32
N LEU A 328 21.69 7.91 -4.56
CA LEU A 328 22.89 8.58 -5.09
C LEU A 328 23.90 7.61 -5.71
N ILE A 329 24.01 6.38 -5.18
CA ILE A 329 24.84 5.29 -5.75
C ILE A 329 24.24 4.75 -7.06
N GLY A 330 22.98 5.10 -7.38
CA GLY A 330 22.34 4.78 -8.66
C GLY A 330 21.23 3.73 -8.59
N ILE A 331 20.77 3.32 -7.40
CA ILE A 331 19.55 2.49 -7.27
C ILE A 331 18.33 3.41 -7.40
N PRO A 332 17.61 3.42 -8.55
CA PRO A 332 16.54 4.38 -8.79
C PRO A 332 15.41 4.20 -7.78
N LEU A 333 14.80 5.32 -7.39
CA LEU A 333 13.55 5.31 -6.64
C LEU A 333 12.44 4.82 -7.58
N ASN A 334 12.01 3.56 -7.45
CA ASN A 334 11.05 2.95 -8.38
C ASN A 334 10.00 2.14 -7.60
N LYS A 335 8.75 2.59 -7.70
CA LYS A 335 7.58 1.96 -7.06
C LYS A 335 7.25 0.60 -7.66
N SER A 336 7.27 0.51 -8.99
CA SER A 336 6.86 -0.68 -9.75
C SER A 336 7.70 -1.91 -9.41
N LEU A 337 9.01 -1.72 -9.21
CA LEU A 337 9.93 -2.76 -8.76
C LEU A 337 9.97 -2.87 -7.21
N TYR A 338 9.56 -1.81 -6.50
CA TYR A 338 9.74 -1.60 -5.07
C TYR A 338 11.22 -1.71 -4.64
N THR A 339 12.07 -0.92 -5.30
CA THR A 339 13.52 -0.90 -5.06
C THR A 339 13.88 -0.57 -3.62
N VAL A 340 15.04 -1.08 -3.16
CA VAL A 340 15.50 -0.92 -1.77
C VAL A 340 15.61 0.56 -1.36
N SER A 341 16.07 1.44 -2.27
CA SER A 341 16.15 2.88 -2.03
C SER A 341 14.76 3.51 -1.82
N TYR A 342 13.78 3.20 -2.68
CA TYR A 342 12.39 3.65 -2.54
C TYR A 342 11.70 3.04 -1.31
N MET A 343 11.95 1.77 -0.98
CA MET A 343 11.45 1.11 0.23
C MET A 343 11.96 1.78 1.51
N LEU A 344 13.25 2.10 1.59
CA LEU A 344 13.81 2.80 2.76
C LEU A 344 13.29 4.24 2.85
N LEU A 345 13.28 4.98 1.74
CA LEU A 345 12.80 6.36 1.70
C LEU A 345 11.32 6.48 2.09
N THR A 346 10.47 5.60 1.58
CA THR A 346 9.04 5.57 1.95
C THR A 346 8.80 5.06 3.36
N SER A 347 9.62 4.13 3.88
CA SER A 347 9.55 3.70 5.28
C SER A 347 9.99 4.81 6.24
N ALA A 348 10.98 5.62 5.86
CA ALA A 348 11.35 6.84 6.59
C ALA A 348 10.21 7.86 6.60
N GLY A 349 9.61 8.15 5.43
CA GLY A 349 8.43 9.02 5.32
C GLY A 349 7.23 8.53 6.14
N SER A 350 7.01 7.21 6.18
CA SER A 350 5.99 6.56 7.03
C SER A 350 6.28 6.77 8.52
N GLY A 351 7.53 6.60 8.93
CA GLY A 351 7.99 6.84 10.30
C GLY A 351 7.80 8.30 10.73
N LEU A 352 8.27 9.26 9.93
CA LEU A 352 8.12 10.69 10.19
C LEU A 352 6.64 11.12 10.25
N THR A 353 5.80 10.59 9.37
CA THR A 353 4.34 10.83 9.37
C THR A 353 3.70 10.29 10.65
N PHE A 354 4.07 9.07 11.07
CA PHE A 354 3.57 8.49 12.32
C PHE A 354 4.03 9.29 13.55
N ILE A 355 5.28 9.75 13.59
CA ILE A 355 5.83 10.58 14.67
C ILE A 355 5.02 11.89 14.80
N ALA A 356 4.77 12.58 13.68
CA ALA A 356 3.99 13.81 13.66
C ALA A 356 2.54 13.60 14.15
N LEU A 357 1.87 12.55 13.67
CA LEU A 357 0.51 12.21 14.09
C LEU A 357 0.44 11.77 15.56
N TYR A 358 1.41 10.99 16.05
CA TYR A 358 1.51 10.61 17.46
C TYR A 358 1.68 11.84 18.36
N TYR A 359 2.56 12.76 18.00
CA TYR A 359 2.78 14.00 18.74
C TYR A 359 1.53 14.91 18.76
N LEU A 360 0.84 15.03 17.63
CA LEU A 360 -0.39 15.83 17.52
C LEU A 360 -1.56 15.25 18.33
N VAL A 361 -1.77 13.93 18.24
CA VAL A 361 -2.99 13.26 18.72
C VAL A 361 -2.84 12.71 20.15
N ASP A 362 -1.71 12.07 20.45
CA ASP A 362 -1.51 11.34 21.72
C ASP A 362 -0.56 12.07 22.70
N VAL A 363 0.17 13.12 22.27
CA VAL A 363 0.89 14.05 23.18
C VAL A 363 0.11 15.35 23.37
N HIS A 364 -0.26 16.05 22.29
CA HIS A 364 -0.98 17.33 22.37
C HIS A 364 -2.50 17.20 22.50
N GLY A 365 -3.07 16.01 22.32
CA GLY A 365 -4.50 15.78 22.54
C GLY A 365 -5.45 16.39 21.50
N HIS A 366 -4.97 16.79 20.30
CA HIS A 366 -5.79 17.42 19.24
C HIS A 366 -6.73 16.43 18.51
N ARG A 367 -7.50 15.65 19.27
CA ARG A 367 -8.42 14.61 18.76
C ARG A 367 -9.59 15.18 17.96
N ARG A 368 -10.06 16.40 18.27
CA ARG A 368 -11.16 17.03 17.51
C ARG A 368 -10.79 17.31 16.06
N LEU A 369 -9.58 17.82 15.79
CA LEU A 369 -9.08 18.10 14.44
C LEU A 369 -8.89 16.81 13.62
N THR A 370 -8.57 15.71 14.29
CA THR A 370 -8.25 14.42 13.65
C THR A 370 -9.42 13.43 13.68
N ALA A 371 -10.58 13.79 14.23
CA ALA A 371 -11.71 12.88 14.46
C ALA A 371 -12.23 12.20 13.18
N VAL A 372 -12.26 12.92 12.04
CA VAL A 372 -12.65 12.36 10.74
C VAL A 372 -11.66 11.29 10.29
N LEU A 373 -10.36 11.57 10.37
CA LEU A 373 -9.31 10.60 10.05
C LEU A 373 -9.32 9.42 11.03
N GLU A 374 -9.54 9.66 12.32
CA GLU A 374 -9.68 8.58 13.30
C GLU A 374 -10.82 7.64 12.90
N TRP A 375 -12.01 8.18 12.59
CA TRP A 375 -13.18 7.41 12.13
C TRP A 375 -12.87 6.62 10.84
N MET A 376 -12.30 7.27 9.82
CA MET A 376 -11.87 6.58 8.59
C MET A 376 -10.89 5.43 8.88
N GLY A 377 -10.00 5.60 9.85
CA GLY A 377 -9.08 4.58 10.33
C GLY A 377 -9.75 3.38 10.99
N LYS A 378 -10.84 3.61 11.74
CA LYS A 378 -11.63 2.53 12.36
C LYS A 378 -12.38 1.69 11.32
N HIS A 379 -12.84 2.32 10.24
CA HIS A 379 -13.64 1.71 9.17
C HIS A 379 -12.86 1.45 7.86
N SER A 380 -11.53 1.57 7.90
CA SER A 380 -10.63 1.53 6.72
C SER A 380 -10.91 0.43 5.70
N LEU A 381 -11.12 -0.82 6.13
CA LEU A 381 -11.38 -1.93 5.22
C LEU A 381 -12.74 -1.80 4.51
N SER A 382 -13.77 -1.33 5.22
CA SER A 382 -15.09 -1.09 4.64
C SER A 382 -15.05 0.04 3.61
N ILE A 383 -14.33 1.13 3.91
CA ILE A 383 -14.14 2.24 2.99
C ILE A 383 -13.35 1.78 1.75
N PHE A 384 -12.28 1.01 1.94
CA PHE A 384 -11.51 0.41 0.85
C PHE A 384 -12.40 -0.44 -0.08
N VAL A 385 -13.21 -1.35 0.48
CA VAL A 385 -14.16 -2.17 -0.28
C VAL A 385 -15.11 -1.32 -1.12
N VAL A 386 -15.71 -0.28 -0.52
CA VAL A 386 -16.70 0.60 -1.16
C VAL A 386 -16.09 1.45 -2.29
N VAL A 387 -14.85 1.90 -2.13
CA VAL A 387 -14.11 2.67 -3.14
C VAL A 387 -13.62 1.77 -4.27
N SER A 388 -12.88 0.69 -3.96
CA SER A 388 -12.26 -0.17 -4.98
C SER A 388 -13.25 -0.98 -5.81
N SER A 389 -14.44 -1.29 -5.29
CA SER A 389 -15.51 -1.94 -6.06
C SER A 389 -16.29 -0.98 -7.00
N ASN A 390 -15.92 0.31 -7.03
CA ASN A 390 -16.72 1.39 -7.63
C ASN A 390 -18.16 1.50 -7.09
N LEU A 391 -18.51 0.83 -5.98
CA LEU A 391 -19.85 0.87 -5.40
C LEU A 391 -20.24 2.28 -4.98
N ALA A 392 -19.29 3.09 -4.50
CA ALA A 392 -19.51 4.52 -4.26
C ALA A 392 -19.89 5.29 -5.54
N VAL A 393 -19.21 5.01 -6.66
CA VAL A 393 -19.48 5.66 -7.95
C VAL A 393 -20.86 5.24 -8.47
N ILE A 394 -21.18 3.94 -8.40
CA ILE A 394 -22.50 3.40 -8.78
C ILE A 394 -23.60 3.99 -7.89
N ALA A 395 -23.39 4.11 -6.58
CA ALA A 395 -24.37 4.68 -5.65
C ALA A 395 -24.57 6.20 -5.80
N ILE A 396 -23.62 6.93 -6.41
CA ILE A 396 -23.73 8.39 -6.63
C ILE A 396 -24.20 8.71 -8.06
N GLN A 397 -23.72 7.97 -9.06
CA GLN A 397 -23.98 8.23 -10.49
C GLN A 397 -25.07 7.33 -11.08
N GLY A 398 -25.31 6.15 -10.49
CA GLY A 398 -26.30 5.17 -10.98
C GLY A 398 -27.75 5.56 -10.73
N PHE A 399 -28.01 6.50 -9.81
CA PHE A 399 -29.32 7.14 -9.70
C PHE A 399 -29.43 8.30 -10.71
N TYR A 400 -30.19 8.07 -11.77
CA TYR A 400 -30.49 9.04 -12.82
C TYR A 400 -32.00 9.14 -13.07
N TRP A 401 -32.46 10.33 -13.46
CA TRP A 401 -33.87 10.57 -13.80
C TRP A 401 -34.09 10.54 -15.31
N ASN A 402 -34.84 9.55 -15.78
CA ASN A 402 -35.25 9.30 -17.17
C ASN A 402 -34.12 8.95 -18.15
N LYS A 403 -32.99 9.66 -18.12
CA LYS A 403 -31.80 9.43 -18.98
C LYS A 403 -30.51 9.37 -18.15
N PRO A 404 -29.51 8.55 -18.53
CA PRO A 404 -28.25 8.40 -17.78
C PRO A 404 -27.45 9.71 -17.59
N GLU A 405 -27.60 10.65 -18.52
CA GLU A 405 -27.04 12.00 -18.49
C GLU A 405 -27.55 12.83 -17.29
N ASN A 406 -28.75 12.54 -16.80
CA ASN A 406 -29.46 13.29 -15.77
C ASN A 406 -29.29 12.62 -14.39
N ASN A 407 -28.04 12.37 -14.03
CA ASN A 407 -27.64 11.80 -12.75
C ASN A 407 -27.51 12.86 -11.64
N LEU A 408 -27.40 12.40 -10.38
CA LEU A 408 -27.30 13.27 -9.21
C LEU A 408 -26.15 14.29 -9.30
N ILE A 409 -25.00 13.93 -9.90
CA ILE A 409 -23.88 14.86 -10.08
C ILE A 409 -24.25 15.96 -11.07
N ASN A 410 -24.84 15.62 -12.22
CA ASN A 410 -25.24 16.63 -13.20
C ASN A 410 -26.34 17.56 -12.65
N TRP A 411 -27.26 17.03 -11.84
CA TRP A 411 -28.25 17.83 -11.10
C TRP A 411 -27.59 18.79 -10.10
N ILE A 412 -26.65 18.34 -9.27
CA ILE A 412 -25.89 19.20 -8.34
C ILE A 412 -25.11 20.27 -9.13
N VAL A 413 -24.37 19.87 -10.17
CA VAL A 413 -23.55 20.78 -10.98
C VAL A 413 -24.41 21.84 -11.65
N THR A 414 -25.53 21.47 -12.28
CA THR A 414 -26.44 22.45 -12.91
C THR A 414 -27.13 23.35 -11.89
N ARG A 415 -27.45 22.86 -10.69
CA ARG A 415 -28.07 23.65 -9.61
C ARG A 415 -27.11 24.66 -8.97
N PHE A 416 -25.83 24.32 -8.82
CA PHE A 416 -24.82 25.18 -8.19
C PHE A 416 -24.00 26.03 -9.18
N ARG A 417 -23.92 25.66 -10.47
CA ARG A 417 -23.26 26.44 -11.54
C ARG A 417 -23.64 27.94 -11.55
N PRO A 418 -24.91 28.37 -11.45
CA PRO A 418 -25.25 29.80 -11.46
C PRO A 418 -24.65 30.61 -10.30
N TYR A 419 -24.30 29.98 -9.18
CA TYR A 419 -23.65 30.66 -8.05
C TYR A 419 -22.13 30.79 -8.22
N ILE A 420 -21.48 29.90 -8.96
CA ILE A 420 -20.02 29.94 -9.18
C ILE A 420 -19.65 30.93 -10.29
N THR A 421 -20.43 30.99 -11.37
CA THR A 421 -20.18 31.97 -12.45
C THR A 421 -20.45 33.41 -12.00
N SER A 422 -21.35 33.63 -11.03
CA SER A 422 -21.62 34.97 -10.49
C SER A 422 -20.45 35.61 -9.73
N SER A 423 -19.47 34.83 -9.26
CA SER A 423 -18.27 35.36 -8.59
C SER A 423 -17.05 35.55 -9.52
N TYR A 424 -17.07 34.98 -10.73
CA TYR A 424 -15.96 35.08 -11.68
C TYR A 424 -16.19 36.04 -12.86
N SER A 425 -17.40 36.58 -13.04
CA SER A 425 -17.67 37.64 -14.04
C SER A 425 -17.20 39.04 -13.60
N ALA A 426 -16.53 39.18 -12.46
CA ALA A 426 -16.01 40.43 -11.92
C ALA A 426 -14.47 40.46 -11.84
N GLY A 427 -13.76 39.99 -12.88
CA GLY A 427 -12.31 40.15 -12.95
C GLY A 427 -11.62 39.46 -14.11
N VAL A 428 -10.93 40.26 -14.93
CA VAL A 428 -9.88 39.87 -15.90
C VAL A 428 -10.34 39.07 -17.13
N ARG A 429 -10.44 39.78 -18.27
CA ARG A 429 -10.22 39.18 -19.60
C ARG A 429 -8.73 38.91 -19.76
N PHE A 430 -8.36 37.74 -20.28
CA PHE A 430 -7.41 37.56 -21.39
C PHE A 430 -7.67 36.19 -22.03
#